data_AF-A0A2S2N420-F1
#
_entry.id   AF-A0A2S2N420-F1
#
_cell.length_a   1.000
_cell.length_b   1.000
_cell.length_c   1.000
_cell.angle_alpha   90.00
_cell.angle_beta   90.00
_cell.angle_gamma   90.00
#
_symmetry.space_group_name_H-M   'P 1'
#
loop_
_entity.id
_entity.type
_entity.pdbx_description
1 polymer ?
#
loop_
_entity_poly.entity_id
_entity_poly.type
_entity_poly.pdbx_seq_one_letter_code
_entity_poly.pdbx_strand_id
1 'polypeptide(L)'
;MEEVDSRFQHLLQPIRDLTKNWEVDVAAQLGEYLEELDQICISFDNGKTTMNFMEAALLIQGSACIYSRKVEYLYMLVCQTLDCISNKQREKLPTSLGTDGRDADATFTDEQEEFLSLDDIPETSQASVDIRRGQ
;
A
#
# COMPACT_ATOMS: atom_id res chain seq x y z
N MET A 1 -30.60 -10.38 -19.39
CA MET A 1 -29.24 -10.53 -18.81
C MET A 1 -28.51 -9.18 -18.77
N GLU A 2 -28.74 -8.27 -19.72
CA GLU A 2 -28.06 -6.96 -19.83
C GLU A 2 -28.46 -5.91 -18.78
N GLU A 3 -29.64 -6.01 -18.17
CA GLU A 3 -30.13 -5.02 -17.19
C GLU A 3 -29.35 -5.05 -15.85
N VAL A 4 -28.92 -6.24 -15.43
CA VAL A 4 -28.19 -6.46 -14.17
C VAL A 4 -26.77 -5.89 -14.26
N ASP A 5 -26.17 -5.95 -15.46
CA ASP A 5 -24.85 -5.36 -15.72
C ASP A 5 -24.88 -3.84 -15.59
N SER A 6 -25.99 -3.19 -15.96
CA SER A 6 -26.10 -1.73 -15.99
C SER A 6 -26.08 -1.12 -14.57
N ARG A 7 -26.71 -1.79 -13.60
CA ARG A 7 -26.82 -1.30 -12.21
C ARG A 7 -25.49 -1.31 -11.46
N PHE A 8 -24.62 -2.27 -11.75
CA PHE A 8 -23.34 -2.44 -11.05
C PHE A 8 -22.12 -2.11 -11.91
N GLN A 9 -22.31 -1.45 -13.07
CA GLN A 9 -21.19 -1.08 -13.93
C GLN A 9 -20.11 -0.28 -13.21
N HIS A 10 -20.48 0.61 -12.30
CA HIS A 10 -19.49 1.40 -11.54
C HIS A 10 -18.69 0.55 -10.54
N LEU A 11 -19.18 -0.62 -10.13
CA LEU A 11 -18.42 -1.59 -9.34
C LEU A 11 -17.48 -2.43 -10.21
N LEU A 12 -17.83 -2.61 -11.48
CA LEU A 12 -17.15 -3.51 -12.42
C LEU A 12 -16.16 -2.77 -13.36
N GLN A 13 -16.36 -1.47 -13.58
CA GLN A 13 -15.45 -0.68 -14.39
C GLN A 13 -14.08 -0.60 -13.73
N PRO A 14 -12.98 -0.81 -14.47
CA PRO A 14 -11.63 -0.60 -13.94
C PRO A 14 -11.46 0.87 -13.54
N ILE A 15 -11.67 1.20 -12.26
CA ILE A 15 -11.57 2.57 -11.78
C ILE A 15 -10.08 2.93 -11.65
N ARG A 16 -9.45 3.42 -12.72
CA ARG A 16 -8.04 3.86 -12.70
C ARG A 16 -7.85 5.21 -11.99
N ASP A 17 -8.91 5.99 -11.90
CA ASP A 17 -8.90 7.31 -11.25
C ASP A 17 -9.20 7.16 -9.75
N LEU A 18 -8.23 7.57 -8.93
CA LEU A 18 -8.32 7.51 -7.47
C LEU A 18 -9.56 8.26 -6.97
N THR A 19 -9.86 9.43 -7.52
CA THR A 19 -10.97 10.29 -7.06
C THR A 19 -12.31 9.59 -7.25
N LYS A 20 -12.50 9.01 -8.43
CA LYS A 20 -13.71 8.24 -8.78
C LYS A 20 -13.86 6.97 -7.94
N ASN A 21 -12.76 6.38 -7.47
CA ASN A 21 -12.81 5.21 -6.61
C ASN A 21 -13.33 5.57 -5.21
N TRP A 22 -12.96 6.74 -4.69
CA TRP A 22 -13.46 7.25 -3.42
C TRP A 22 -14.93 7.67 -3.47
N GLU A 23 -15.40 8.17 -4.62
CA GLU A 23 -16.80 8.56 -4.87
C GLU A 23 -17.78 7.39 -4.80
N VAL A 24 -17.33 6.14 -4.99
CA VAL A 24 -18.20 4.97 -4.86
C VAL A 24 -18.49 4.69 -3.39
N ASP A 25 -19.73 4.95 -2.97
CA ASP A 25 -20.26 4.54 -1.67
C ASP A 25 -20.68 3.07 -1.68
N VAL A 26 -19.70 2.21 -1.43
CA VAL A 26 -19.90 0.76 -1.38
C VAL A 26 -20.83 0.35 -0.22
N ALA A 27 -20.87 1.13 0.86
CA ALA A 27 -21.70 0.81 2.02
C ALA A 27 -23.18 1.03 1.69
N ALA A 28 -23.52 2.15 1.06
CA ALA A 28 -24.87 2.41 0.59
C ALA A 28 -25.35 1.32 -0.38
N GLN A 29 -24.50 0.95 -1.36
CA GLN A 29 -24.81 -0.08 -2.37
C GLN A 29 -25.05 -1.48 -1.78
N LEU A 30 -24.23 -1.90 -0.81
CA LEU A 30 -24.45 -3.17 -0.11
C LEU A 30 -25.68 -3.11 0.80
N GLY A 31 -25.93 -1.97 1.42
CA GLY A 31 -27.11 -1.74 2.25
C GLY A 31 -28.42 -1.83 1.47
N GLU A 32 -28.51 -1.13 0.33
CA GLU A 32 -29.66 -1.20 -0.57
C GLU A 32 -29.94 -2.64 -1.02
N TYR A 33 -28.90 -3.41 -1.39
CA TYR A 33 -29.09 -4.80 -1.78
C TYR A 33 -29.54 -5.69 -0.61
N LEU A 34 -29.04 -5.46 0.60
CA LEU A 34 -29.50 -6.21 1.79
C LEU A 34 -30.98 -5.91 2.11
N GLU A 35 -31.44 -4.68 1.92
CA GLU A 35 -32.85 -4.32 2.04
C GLU A 35 -33.71 -4.99 0.96
N GLU A 36 -33.20 -5.13 -0.27
CA GLU A 36 -33.85 -5.93 -1.32
C GLU A 36 -33.93 -7.41 -0.93
N LEU A 37 -32.85 -8.00 -0.38
CA LEU A 37 -32.85 -9.39 0.07
C LEU A 37 -33.83 -9.66 1.21
N ASP A 38 -34.03 -8.71 2.12
CA ASP A 38 -35.01 -8.83 3.21
C ASP A 38 -36.46 -8.91 2.68
N GLN A 39 -36.71 -8.29 1.52
CA GLN A 39 -38.00 -8.36 0.82
C GLN A 39 -38.17 -9.67 0.04
N ILE A 40 -37.08 -10.36 -0.30
CA ILE A 40 -37.11 -11.69 -0.93
C ILE A 40 -37.49 -12.72 0.15
N CYS A 41 -38.78 -12.89 0.35
CA CYS A 41 -39.29 -14.04 1.11
C CYS A 41 -39.00 -15.32 0.33
N ILE A 42 -38.33 -16.29 0.95
CA ILE A 42 -38.21 -17.66 0.41
C ILE A 42 -39.61 -18.29 0.45
N SER A 43 -40.41 -18.04 -0.59
CA SER A 43 -41.72 -18.65 -0.76
C SER A 43 -41.56 -20.01 -1.42
N PHE A 44 -42.30 -20.99 -0.92
CA PHE A 44 -42.42 -22.32 -1.52
C PHE A 44 -43.40 -22.28 -2.71
N ASP A 45 -43.28 -21.27 -3.56
CA ASP A 45 -44.12 -21.01 -4.72
C ASP A 45 -43.69 -21.80 -5.97
N ASN A 46 -43.14 -23.00 -5.75
CA ASN A 46 -42.49 -23.82 -6.79
C ASN A 46 -41.27 -23.17 -7.45
N GLY A 47 -40.59 -22.24 -6.77
CA GLY A 47 -39.37 -21.61 -7.28
C GLY A 47 -39.62 -20.40 -8.18
N LYS A 48 -40.75 -19.72 -7.99
CA LYS A 48 -41.05 -18.43 -8.63
C LYS A 48 -40.28 -17.30 -7.96
N THR A 49 -40.12 -17.35 -6.64
CA THR A 49 -39.30 -16.39 -5.89
C THR A 49 -37.93 -17.02 -5.66
N THR A 50 -36.99 -16.71 -6.54
CA THR A 50 -35.62 -17.23 -6.49
C THR A 50 -34.63 -16.09 -6.37
N MET A 51 -33.73 -16.20 -5.39
CA MET A 51 -32.65 -15.23 -5.16
C MET A 51 -31.69 -15.23 -6.36
N ASN A 52 -31.33 -14.05 -6.85
CA ASN A 52 -30.39 -13.90 -7.95
C ASN A 52 -28.93 -14.04 -7.46
N PHE A 53 -28.44 -15.28 -7.39
CA PHE A 53 -27.08 -15.56 -6.93
C PHE A 53 -25.98 -14.94 -7.80
N MET A 54 -26.24 -14.74 -9.10
CA MET A 54 -25.29 -14.10 -10.00
C MET A 54 -25.07 -12.63 -9.61
N GLU A 55 -26.16 -11.93 -9.33
CA GLU A 55 -26.13 -10.54 -8.86
C GLU A 55 -25.45 -10.41 -7.51
N ALA A 56 -25.77 -11.29 -6.55
CA ALA A 56 -25.10 -11.33 -5.26
C ALA A 56 -23.59 -11.55 -5.40
N ALA A 57 -23.17 -12.48 -6.26
CA ALA A 57 -21.76 -12.75 -6.51
C ALA A 57 -21.04 -11.54 -7.13
N LEU A 58 -21.66 -10.87 -8.12
CA LEU A 58 -21.10 -9.68 -8.74
C LEU A 58 -20.95 -8.52 -7.76
N LEU A 59 -21.97 -8.28 -6.93
CA LEU A 59 -21.96 -7.23 -5.93
C LEU A 59 -20.85 -7.45 -4.88
N ILE A 60 -20.75 -8.67 -4.34
CA ILE A 60 -19.73 -9.03 -3.36
C ILE A 60 -18.32 -8.90 -3.96
N GLN A 61 -18.13 -9.38 -5.20
CA GLN A 61 -16.84 -9.30 -5.88
C GLN A 61 -16.43 -7.84 -6.14
N GLY A 62 -17.33 -7.03 -6.71
CA GLY A 62 -17.05 -5.64 -7.05
C GLY A 62 -16.77 -4.78 -5.82
N SER A 63 -17.59 -4.94 -4.78
CA SER A 63 -17.42 -4.24 -3.50
C SER A 63 -16.08 -4.57 -2.83
N ALA A 64 -15.72 -5.86 -2.74
CA ALA A 64 -14.44 -6.29 -2.16
C ALA A 64 -13.22 -5.78 -2.96
N CYS A 65 -13.31 -5.78 -4.29
CA CYS A 65 -12.27 -5.25 -5.17
C CYS A 65 -12.04 -3.75 -4.92
N ILE A 66 -13.11 -2.95 -4.85
CA ILE A 66 -13.01 -1.51 -4.58
C ILE A 66 -12.43 -1.24 -3.20
N TYR A 67 -12.91 -1.93 -2.15
CA TYR A 67 -12.39 -1.73 -0.80
C TYR A 67 -10.89 -2.07 -0.70
N SER A 68 -10.45 -3.13 -1.37
CA SER A 68 -9.03 -3.52 -1.40
C SER A 68 -8.17 -2.39 -1.99
N ARG A 69 -8.62 -1.76 -3.08
CA ARG A 69 -7.92 -0.63 -3.71
C ARG A 69 -7.93 0.62 -2.84
N LYS A 70 -9.05 0.92 -2.16
CA LYS A 70 -9.11 2.04 -1.20
C LYS A 70 -8.04 1.92 -0.11
N VAL A 71 -7.84 0.71 0.42
CA VAL A 71 -6.81 0.44 1.44
C VAL A 71 -5.40 0.62 0.87
N GLU A 72 -5.12 0.08 -0.32
CA GLU A 72 -3.83 0.24 -0.99
C GLU A 72 -3.48 1.71 -1.24
N TYR A 73 -4.45 2.49 -1.73
CA TYR A 73 -4.26 3.91 -1.97
C TYR A 73 -4.02 4.70 -0.69
N LEU A 74 -4.72 4.37 0.39
CA LEU A 74 -4.49 5.00 1.69
C LEU A 74 -3.08 4.70 2.19
N TYR A 75 -2.63 3.45 2.08
CA TYR A 75 -1.26 3.07 2.44
C TYR A 75 -0.22 3.87 1.64
N MET A 76 -0.36 3.92 0.32
CA MET A 76 0.54 4.69 -0.55
C MET A 76 0.56 6.17 -0.16
N LEU A 77 -0.61 6.77 0.10
CA LEU A 77 -0.73 8.17 0.49
C LEU A 77 -0.01 8.45 1.82
N VAL A 78 -0.14 7.56 2.80
CA VAL A 78 0.55 7.66 4.08
C VAL A 78 2.07 7.58 3.88
N CYS A 79 2.57 6.61 3.12
CA CYS A 79 4.00 6.48 2.81
C CYS A 79 4.55 7.76 2.15
N GLN A 80 3.89 8.25 1.10
CA GLN A 80 4.28 9.48 0.40
C GLN A 80 4.30 10.70 1.32
N THR A 81 3.33 10.78 2.24
CA THR A 81 3.25 11.88 3.20
C THR A 81 4.40 11.82 4.22
N LEU A 82 4.72 10.62 4.72
CA LEU A 82 5.87 10.42 5.63
C LEU A 82 7.19 10.78 4.94
N ASP A 83 7.37 10.40 3.69
CA ASP A 83 8.55 10.77 2.89
C ASP A 83 8.64 12.30 2.71
N CYS A 84 7.51 12.95 2.42
CA CYS A 84 7.46 14.42 2.31
C CYS A 84 7.86 15.11 3.62
N ILE A 85 7.37 14.62 4.77
CA ILE A 85 7.71 15.17 6.09
C ILE A 85 9.19 14.91 6.41
N SER A 86 9.69 13.70 6.17
CA SER A 86 11.09 13.32 6.40
C SER A 86 12.05 14.16 5.56
N ASN A 87 11.75 14.34 4.27
CA ASN A 87 12.52 15.19 3.37
C ASN A 87 12.54 16.65 3.84
N LYS A 88 11.40 17.19 4.28
CA LYS A 88 11.33 18.54 4.85
C LYS A 88 12.13 18.71 6.15
N GLN A 89 12.30 17.66 6.95
CA GLN A 89 13.18 17.71 8.12
C GLN A 89 14.66 17.72 7.73
N ARG A 90 15.03 16.94 6.71
CA ARG A 90 16.40 16.92 6.17
C ARG A 90 16.80 18.23 5.50
N GLU A 91 15.88 18.89 4.78
CA GLU A 91 16.12 20.22 4.19
C GLU A 91 16.29 21.33 5.25
N LYS A 92 15.72 21.14 6.45
CA LYS A 92 15.86 22.09 7.56
C LYS A 92 17.12 21.88 8.39
N LEU A 93 17.77 20.72 8.29
CA LEU A 93 19.10 20.54 8.86
C LEU A 93 20.11 21.24 7.94
N PRO A 94 20.92 22.20 8.43
CA PRO A 94 22.02 22.72 7.64
C PRO A 94 22.95 21.55 7.28
N THR A 95 23.31 21.44 6.00
CA THR A 95 24.40 20.55 5.59
C THR A 95 25.64 21.00 6.35
N SER A 96 26.27 20.10 7.13
CA SER A 96 27.52 20.41 7.84
C SER A 96 28.68 20.75 6.90
N LEU A 97 28.51 20.41 5.61
CA LEU A 97 29.43 20.73 4.54
C LEU A 97 29.35 22.21 4.18
N GLY A 98 30.44 22.93 4.46
CA GLY A 98 30.67 24.26 3.92
C GLY A 98 30.76 24.27 2.39
N THR A 99 30.68 25.45 1.78
CA THR A 99 30.83 25.64 0.33
C THR A 99 32.20 25.24 -0.22
N ASP A 100 33.17 25.00 0.66
CA ASP A 100 34.52 24.52 0.41
C ASP A 100 34.65 22.99 0.53
N GLY A 101 33.56 22.27 0.81
CA GLY A 101 33.53 20.83 0.97
C GLY A 101 34.08 20.34 2.32
N ARG A 102 34.36 21.22 3.28
CA ARG A 102 34.75 20.82 4.63
C ARG A 102 33.53 20.68 5.53
N ASP A 103 33.50 19.57 6.25
CA ASP A 103 32.51 19.29 7.28
C ASP A 103 32.91 20.04 8.56
N ALA A 104 32.02 20.91 9.07
CA ALA A 104 32.26 21.71 10.27
C ALA A 104 32.15 20.92 11.60
N ASP A 105 31.56 19.72 11.54
CA ASP A 105 31.40 18.77 12.65
C ASP A 105 32.60 17.80 12.72
N ALA A 106 33.17 17.44 11.56
CA ALA A 106 34.33 16.57 11.50
C ALA A 106 35.60 17.27 12.02
N THR A 107 36.02 16.92 13.24
CA THR A 107 37.29 17.37 13.79
C THR A 107 38.41 16.50 13.22
N PHE A 108 38.93 16.88 12.06
CA PHE A 108 40.18 16.30 11.54
C PHE A 108 41.35 16.92 12.32
N THR A 109 41.72 16.32 13.44
CA THR A 109 43.00 16.62 14.08
C THR A 109 44.13 16.10 13.19
N ASP A 110 45.06 16.97 12.79
CA ASP A 110 46.33 16.61 12.12
C ASP A 110 47.29 15.82 13.03
N GLU A 111 46.84 15.47 14.23
CA GLU A 111 47.52 14.52 15.10
C GLU A 111 47.45 13.17 14.39
N GLN A 112 48.63 12.66 14.00
CA GLN A 112 48.79 11.33 13.43
C GLN A 112 47.98 10.36 14.29
N GLU A 113 46.81 9.95 13.80
CA GLU A 113 45.96 8.98 14.48
C GLU A 113 46.82 7.74 14.70
N GLU A 114 47.24 7.53 15.94
CA GLU A 114 47.94 6.34 16.36
C GLU A 114 46.95 5.19 16.19
N PHE A 115 47.00 4.54 15.03
CA PHE A 115 46.14 3.41 14.70
C PHE A 115 46.22 2.42 15.86
N LEU A 116 45.07 2.14 16.48
CA LEU A 116 44.96 1.06 17.46
C LEU A 116 45.44 -0.23 16.79
N SER A 117 46.54 -0.79 17.27
CA SER A 117 47.11 -2.04 16.76
C SER A 117 46.05 -3.14 16.84
N LEU A 118 45.71 -3.76 15.71
CA LEU A 118 44.70 -4.82 15.60
C LEU A 118 45.18 -6.18 16.16
N ASP A 119 46.23 -6.19 16.96
CA ASP A 119 46.84 -7.39 17.53
C ASP A 119 45.93 -8.09 18.57
N ASP A 120 44.93 -7.38 19.09
CA ASP A 120 43.95 -7.91 20.04
C ASP A 120 42.77 -8.66 19.37
N ILE A 121 42.74 -8.75 18.04
CA ILE A 121 41.71 -9.52 17.34
C ILE A 121 42.16 -10.98 17.28
N PRO A 122 41.49 -11.92 17.98
CA PRO A 122 41.81 -13.33 17.84
C PRO A 122 41.58 -13.75 16.38
N GLU A 123 42.59 -14.34 15.73
CA GLU A 123 42.45 -14.97 14.41
C GLU A 123 41.46 -16.13 14.51
N THR A 124 40.17 -15.83 14.42
CA THR A 124 39.17 -16.85 14.13
C THR A 124 39.28 -17.19 12.65
N SER A 125 40.09 -18.21 12.39
CA SER A 125 40.27 -18.83 11.08
C SER A 125 38.96 -19.45 10.60
N GLN A 126 38.06 -18.65 10.03
CA GLN A 126 37.02 -19.11 9.09
C GLN A 126 36.75 -18.02 8.06
N ALA A 127 37.58 -18.04 7.00
CA ALA A 127 37.25 -17.45 5.73
C ALA A 127 35.98 -18.13 5.17
N SER A 128 34.83 -17.48 5.30
CA SER A 128 33.64 -17.83 4.53
C SER A 128 32.88 -16.57 4.11
N VAL A 129 33.45 -15.86 3.13
CA VAL A 129 32.66 -15.01 2.23
C VAL A 129 32.81 -15.60 0.84
N ASP A 130 32.06 -16.67 0.59
CA ASP A 130 31.91 -17.24 -0.74
C ASP A 130 30.90 -16.39 -1.51
N ILE A 131 31.39 -15.34 -2.19
CA ILE A 131 30.57 -14.62 -3.17
C ILE A 131 30.50 -15.50 -4.41
N ARG A 132 29.44 -16.30 -4.50
CA ARG A 132 29.07 -17.03 -5.72
C ARG A 132 28.98 -16.03 -6.88
N ARG A 133 30.02 -16.03 -7.72
CA ARG A 133 30.03 -15.36 -9.02
C ARG A 133 29.27 -16.24 -9.98
N GLY A 134 28.00 -15.89 -10.24
CA GLY A 134 27.23 -16.46 -11.34
C GLY A 134 27.46 -15.67 -12.63
N GLN A 135 28.18 -16.27 -13.59
CA GLN A 135 27.99 -16.14 -15.04
C GLN A 135 28.58 -17.37 -15.71
#